data_AF-A0A3B1BYZ6-F1
#
_entry.id   AF-A0A3B1BYZ6-F1
#
_cell.length_a   1.000
_cell.length_b   1.000
_cell.length_c   1.000
_cell.angle_alpha   90.00
_cell.angle_beta   90.00
_cell.angle_gamma   90.00
#
_symmetry.space_group_name_H-M   'P 1'
#
loop_
_entity.id
_entity.type
_entity.pdbx_description
1 polymer ?
#
loop_
_entity_poly.entity_id
_entity_poly.type
_entity_poly.pdbx_seq_one_letter_code
_entity_poly.pdbx_strand_id
1 'polypeptide(L)'
;MLNVMKVFSFIVFSMAIGTLAWAGNDPSIKDKQRSDIQSAMANHVVNTQKGGVYLHYDPVAGKLKKLKLKKLHSGIVRKGDFFVSCADFTDTNGKLYDLDFLVLEKNGKYMVNQSIVHAVEEVKRPYQVEN
;
A
#
# COMPACT_ATOMS: atom_id res chain seq x y z
N MET A 1 -44.02 46.05 -16.64
CA MET A 1 -42.90 45.50 -15.84
C MET A 1 -43.48 44.69 -14.71
N LEU A 2 -43.24 43.38 -14.67
CA LEU A 2 -42.90 42.55 -13.49
C LEU A 2 -42.95 41.08 -13.94
N ASN A 3 -41.79 40.45 -14.06
CA ASN A 3 -41.66 39.03 -14.39
C ASN A 3 -41.40 38.28 -13.07
N VAL A 4 -42.34 37.43 -12.65
CA VAL A 4 -42.22 36.65 -11.40
C VAL A 4 -41.42 35.39 -11.70
N MET A 5 -40.13 35.43 -11.41
CA MET A 5 -39.26 34.25 -11.49
C MET A 5 -39.39 33.43 -10.21
N LYS A 6 -40.07 32.27 -10.29
CA LYS A 6 -40.11 31.28 -9.21
C LYS A 6 -38.75 30.59 -9.14
N VAL A 7 -38.04 30.76 -8.02
CA VAL A 7 -36.81 30.03 -7.71
C VAL A 7 -37.20 28.64 -7.22
N PHE A 8 -36.99 27.62 -8.04
CA PHE A 8 -37.00 26.22 -7.59
C PHE A 8 -35.61 25.90 -7.02
N SER A 9 -35.53 25.79 -5.70
CA SER A 9 -34.32 25.32 -5.01
C SER A 9 -34.26 23.80 -5.11
N PHE A 10 -33.34 23.28 -5.93
CA PHE A 10 -32.97 21.87 -5.94
C PHE A 10 -31.76 21.68 -5.01
N ILE A 11 -32.00 21.18 -3.80
CA ILE A 11 -30.93 20.70 -2.92
C ILE A 11 -30.50 19.33 -3.45
N VAL A 12 -29.36 19.29 -4.15
CA VAL A 12 -28.73 18.04 -4.57
C VAL A 12 -27.93 17.51 -3.38
N PHE A 13 -28.46 16.48 -2.71
CA PHE A 13 -27.73 15.72 -1.70
C PHE A 13 -26.71 14.82 -2.41
N SER A 14 -25.48 15.31 -2.57
CA SER A 14 -24.36 14.54 -3.11
C SER A 14 -23.98 13.44 -2.11
N MET A 15 -24.50 12.24 -2.35
CA MET A 15 -24.03 11.03 -1.68
C MET A 15 -22.60 10.75 -2.15
N ALA A 16 -21.61 11.18 -1.36
CA ALA A 16 -20.23 10.85 -1.59
C ALA A 16 -20.06 9.34 -1.43
N ILE A 17 -20.08 8.62 -2.55
CA ILE A 17 -19.66 7.23 -2.61
C ILE A 17 -18.15 7.26 -2.40
N GLY A 18 -17.71 7.12 -1.14
CA GLY A 18 -16.32 6.83 -0.85
C GLY A 18 -15.96 5.53 -1.55
N THR A 19 -15.07 5.59 -2.52
CA THR A 19 -14.49 4.39 -3.12
C THR A 19 -13.80 3.64 -1.99
N LEU A 20 -14.37 2.50 -1.58
CA LEU A 20 -13.64 1.53 -0.79
C LEU A 20 -12.35 1.25 -1.57
N ALA A 21 -11.21 1.66 -1.02
CA ALA A 21 -9.93 1.31 -1.58
C ALA A 21 -9.76 -0.21 -1.38
N TRP A 22 -10.15 -0.99 -2.37
CA TRP A 22 -9.79 -2.39 -2.42
C TRP A 22 -8.29 -2.41 -2.68
N ALA A 23 -7.51 -2.74 -1.65
CA ALA A 23 -6.11 -3.10 -1.85
C ALA A 23 -6.05 -4.15 -2.97
N GLY A 24 -5.15 -3.96 -3.92
CA GLY A 24 -5.07 -4.81 -5.09
C GLY A 24 -4.98 -6.29 -4.70
N ASN A 25 -5.83 -7.13 -5.30
CA ASN A 25 -5.80 -8.56 -5.05
C ASN A 25 -6.04 -9.35 -6.34
N ASP A 26 -4.97 -9.90 -6.90
CA ASP A 26 -4.99 -10.69 -8.12
C ASP A 26 -5.50 -12.12 -7.83
N PRO A 27 -6.65 -12.53 -8.41
CA PRO A 27 -7.24 -13.84 -8.17
C PRO A 27 -6.52 -14.99 -8.90
N SER A 28 -5.59 -14.68 -9.83
CA SER A 28 -4.77 -15.69 -10.50
C SER A 28 -3.67 -16.26 -9.61
N ILE A 29 -3.26 -15.53 -8.58
CA ILE A 29 -2.27 -15.95 -7.59
C ILE A 29 -2.99 -16.76 -6.52
N LYS A 30 -2.71 -18.07 -6.42
CA LYS A 30 -3.45 -19.01 -5.58
C LYS A 30 -2.57 -19.77 -4.60
N ASP A 31 -3.20 -20.23 -3.53
CA ASP A 31 -2.68 -21.27 -2.62
C ASP A 31 -1.22 -21.07 -2.19
N LYS A 32 -0.37 -22.06 -2.49
CA LYS A 32 1.03 -22.08 -2.10
C LYS A 32 1.80 -20.86 -2.58
N GLN A 33 1.55 -20.39 -3.81
CA GLN A 33 2.24 -19.21 -4.33
C GLN A 33 1.93 -17.96 -3.48
N ARG A 34 0.67 -17.77 -3.07
CA ARG A 34 0.32 -16.65 -2.18
C ARG A 34 1.05 -16.76 -0.84
N SER A 35 1.04 -17.96 -0.26
CA SER A 35 1.71 -18.22 1.01
C SER A 35 3.21 -17.96 0.93
N ASP A 36 3.87 -18.38 -0.16
CA ASP A 36 5.30 -18.18 -0.37
C ASP A 36 5.64 -16.69 -0.55
N ILE A 37 4.83 -15.93 -1.30
CA ILE A 37 5.02 -14.46 -1.48
C ILE A 37 4.86 -13.73 -0.14
N GLN A 38 3.80 -14.05 0.61
CA GLN A 38 3.53 -13.45 1.92
C GLN A 38 4.63 -13.80 2.93
N SER A 39 5.12 -15.04 2.89
CA SER A 39 6.25 -15.48 3.71
C SER A 39 7.53 -14.73 3.34
N ALA A 40 7.78 -14.48 2.04
CA ALA A 40 8.93 -13.70 1.60
C ALA A 40 8.89 -12.27 2.16
N MET A 41 7.73 -11.60 2.12
CA MET A 41 7.54 -10.28 2.73
C MET A 41 7.76 -10.33 4.24
N ALA A 42 7.07 -11.22 4.96
CA ALA A 42 7.16 -11.33 6.41
C ALA A 42 8.60 -11.60 6.87
N ASN A 43 9.26 -12.57 6.23
CA ASN A 43 10.66 -12.91 6.52
C ASN A 43 11.60 -11.74 6.21
N HIS A 44 11.39 -11.01 5.10
CA HIS A 44 12.18 -9.82 4.79
C HIS A 44 12.05 -8.77 5.89
N VAL A 45 10.83 -8.47 6.34
CA VAL A 45 10.59 -7.49 7.41
C VAL A 45 11.31 -7.91 8.69
N VAL A 46 11.19 -9.17 9.11
CA VAL A 46 11.86 -9.69 10.32
C VAL A 46 13.38 -9.67 10.18
N ASN A 47 13.93 -10.16 9.07
CA ASN A 47 15.36 -10.33 8.88
C ASN A 47 16.11 -9.00 8.65
N THR A 48 15.41 -7.96 8.20
CA THR A 48 16.02 -6.63 7.96
C THR A 48 15.84 -5.66 9.13
N GLN A 49 15.08 -6.04 10.15
CA GLN A 49 14.96 -5.24 11.37
C GLN A 49 16.30 -5.12 12.08
N LYS A 50 16.61 -3.90 12.56
CA LYS A 50 17.77 -3.61 13.40
C LYS A 50 17.30 -2.98 14.69
N GLY A 51 17.50 -3.66 15.82
CA GLY A 51 17.01 -3.19 17.12
C GLY A 51 15.48 -3.04 17.17
N GLY A 52 14.74 -3.95 16.51
CA GLY A 52 13.28 -3.95 16.50
C GLY A 52 12.62 -2.89 15.60
N VAL A 53 13.40 -2.18 14.76
CA VAL A 53 12.86 -1.24 13.76
C VAL A 53 13.25 -1.65 12.35
N TYR A 54 12.31 -1.52 11.42
CA TYR A 54 12.52 -1.65 9.99
C TYR A 54 13.03 -0.31 9.45
N LEU A 55 14.22 -0.30 8.86
CA LEU A 55 14.81 0.89 8.28
C LEU A 55 14.44 0.99 6.81
N HIS A 56 13.82 2.09 6.41
CA HIS A 56 13.39 2.31 5.03
C HIS A 56 13.74 3.73 4.58
N TYR A 57 14.43 3.87 3.47
CA TYR A 57 14.72 5.19 2.91
C TYR A 57 13.52 5.67 2.09
N ASP A 58 12.86 6.75 2.54
CA ASP A 58 11.79 7.41 1.80
C ASP A 58 12.42 8.45 0.84
N PRO A 59 12.47 8.20 -0.48
CA PRO A 59 13.11 9.09 -1.42
C PRO A 59 12.32 10.39 -1.65
N VAL A 60 11.00 10.38 -1.41
CA VAL A 60 10.16 11.59 -1.54
C VAL A 60 10.43 12.54 -0.37
N ALA A 61 10.61 12.00 0.83
CA ALA A 61 10.97 12.80 2.01
C ALA A 61 12.49 13.05 2.14
N GLY A 62 13.32 12.32 1.40
CA GLY A 62 14.78 12.33 1.52
C GLY A 62 15.27 11.87 2.90
N LYS A 63 14.57 10.93 3.55
CA LYS A 63 14.82 10.54 4.95
C LYS A 63 14.82 9.04 5.15
N LEU A 64 15.78 8.56 5.94
CA LEU A 64 15.75 7.20 6.49
C LEU A 64 14.73 7.11 7.63
N LYS A 65 13.67 6.35 7.42
CA LYS A 65 12.58 6.12 8.37
C LYS A 65 12.91 4.94 9.29
N LYS A 66 12.58 5.09 10.56
CA LYS A 66 12.53 4.01 11.54
C LYS A 66 11.08 3.61 11.70
N LEU A 67 10.73 2.43 11.20
CA LEU A 67 9.35 1.98 11.09
C LEU A 67 9.12 0.75 11.97
N LYS A 68 7.93 0.65 12.55
CA LYS A 68 7.45 -0.53 13.26
C LYS A 68 6.33 -1.16 12.45
N LEU A 69 6.40 -2.47 12.26
CA LEU A 69 5.34 -3.20 11.57
C LEU A 69 4.03 -3.06 12.36
N LYS A 70 2.96 -2.65 11.67
CA LYS A 70 1.61 -2.57 12.23
C LYS A 70 0.74 -3.72 11.74
N LYS A 71 0.74 -4.01 10.44
CA LYS A 71 -0.11 -5.04 9.84
C LYS A 71 0.46 -5.53 8.51
N LEU A 72 0.38 -6.84 8.26
CA LEU A 72 0.62 -7.42 6.93
C LEU A 72 -0.73 -7.51 6.19
N HIS A 73 -0.78 -7.09 4.93
CA HIS A 73 -1.99 -7.24 4.10
C HIS A 73 -1.89 -8.50 3.25
N SER A 74 -3.02 -9.20 3.09
CA SER A 74 -3.11 -10.44 2.31
C SER A 74 -3.25 -10.21 0.79
N GLY A 75 -3.50 -8.96 0.39
CA GLY A 75 -3.56 -8.54 -1.01
C GLY A 75 -2.21 -8.76 -1.68
N ILE A 76 -2.26 -9.33 -2.88
CA ILE A 76 -1.08 -9.51 -3.73
C ILE A 76 -1.51 -9.14 -5.14
N VAL A 77 -0.72 -8.31 -5.82
CA VAL A 77 -0.91 -8.05 -7.25
C VAL A 77 0.31 -8.50 -8.04
N ARG A 78 0.07 -9.02 -9.25
CA ARG A 78 1.15 -9.25 -10.21
C ARG A 78 1.37 -7.99 -11.05
N LYS A 79 2.64 -7.64 -11.26
CA LYS A 79 3.07 -6.49 -12.07
C LYS A 79 4.18 -6.96 -13.00
N GLY A 80 3.80 -7.38 -14.20
CA GLY A 80 4.76 -7.95 -15.17
C GLY A 80 5.45 -9.20 -14.62
N ASP A 81 6.74 -9.08 -14.35
CA ASP A 81 7.64 -10.13 -13.89
C ASP A 81 7.81 -10.19 -12.36
N PHE A 82 7.15 -9.31 -11.60
CA PHE A 82 7.21 -9.29 -10.15
C PHE A 82 5.82 -9.27 -9.49
N PHE A 83 5.80 -9.45 -8.18
CA PHE A 83 4.61 -9.35 -7.34
C PHE A 83 4.75 -8.19 -6.36
N VAL A 84 3.63 -7.58 -5.99
CA VAL A 84 3.55 -6.60 -4.91
C VAL A 84 2.74 -7.19 -3.76
N SER A 85 3.29 -7.10 -2.56
CA SER A 85 2.62 -7.44 -1.31
C SER A 85 2.77 -6.25 -0.36
N CYS A 86 1.71 -5.83 0.32
CA CYS A 86 1.70 -4.58 1.07
C CYS A 86 1.68 -4.82 2.59
N ALA A 87 2.18 -3.86 3.35
CA ALA A 87 2.07 -3.86 4.80
C ALA A 87 2.08 -2.45 5.38
N ASP A 88 1.29 -2.28 6.44
CA ASP A 88 1.23 -1.04 7.22
C ASP A 88 2.37 -1.00 8.24
N PHE A 89 2.97 0.17 8.36
CA PHE A 89 3.98 0.51 9.35
C PHE A 89 3.65 1.83 10.05
N THR A 90 4.23 2.05 11.21
CA THR A 90 4.21 3.35 11.88
C THR A 90 5.62 3.87 12.15
N ASP A 91 5.82 5.19 12.00
CA ASP A 91 7.05 5.83 12.48
C ASP A 91 6.99 6.12 13.98
N THR A 92 8.06 6.74 14.51
CA THR A 92 8.19 7.06 15.94
C THR A 92 7.14 8.05 16.45
N ASN A 93 6.51 8.81 15.56
CA ASN A 93 5.46 9.77 15.89
C ASN A 93 4.06 9.17 15.70
N GLY A 94 3.97 7.88 15.38
CA GLY A 94 2.71 7.18 15.10
C GLY A 94 2.21 7.37 13.67
N LYS A 95 2.96 8.03 12.80
CA LYS A 95 2.54 8.29 11.42
C LYS A 95 2.48 7.00 10.62
N LEU A 96 1.37 6.73 9.93
CA LEU A 96 1.13 5.55 9.09
C LEU A 96 1.90 5.64 7.77
N TYR A 97 2.59 4.55 7.43
CA TYR A 97 3.21 4.32 6.14
C TYR A 97 2.67 2.99 5.60
N ASP A 98 2.16 3.01 4.39
CA ASP A 98 1.86 1.79 3.63
C ASP A 98 3.05 1.53 2.69
N LEU A 99 3.67 0.36 2.81
CA LEU A 99 4.83 -0.02 2.01
C LEU A 99 4.46 -1.17 1.07
N ASP A 100 4.78 -0.98 -0.21
CA ASP A 100 4.74 -2.00 -1.24
C ASP A 100 6.07 -2.77 -1.24
N PHE A 101 6.01 -4.09 -1.10
CA PHE A 101 7.18 -4.98 -1.21
C PHE A 101 7.20 -5.62 -2.59
N LEU A 102 8.27 -5.39 -3.33
CA LEU A 102 8.47 -5.90 -4.68
C LEU A 102 9.16 -7.26 -4.58
N VAL A 103 8.38 -8.31 -4.81
CA VAL A 103 8.78 -9.70 -4.64
C VAL A 103 9.09 -10.31 -6.01
N LEU A 104 10.30 -10.84 -6.15
CA LEU A 104 10.75 -11.58 -7.33
C LEU A 104 10.65 -13.07 -7.08
N GLU A 105 10.35 -13.81 -8.16
CA GLU A 105 10.40 -15.27 -8.18
C GLU A 105 11.67 -15.72 -8.93
N LYS A 106 12.38 -16.69 -8.35
CA LYS A 106 13.53 -17.35 -8.98
C LYS A 106 13.58 -18.81 -8.57
N ASN A 107 13.45 -19.72 -9.53
CA ASN A 107 13.52 -21.18 -9.32
C ASN A 107 12.53 -21.66 -8.24
N GLY A 108 11.30 -21.15 -8.26
CA GLY A 108 10.24 -21.46 -7.31
C GLY A 108 10.41 -20.83 -5.93
N LYS A 109 11.38 -19.93 -5.74
CA LYS A 109 11.62 -19.20 -4.49
C LYS A 109 11.26 -17.74 -4.65
N TYR A 110 10.66 -17.18 -3.62
CA TYR A 110 10.20 -15.79 -3.57
C TYR A 110 11.06 -14.98 -2.62
N MET A 111 11.46 -13.79 -3.04
CA MET A 111 12.29 -12.90 -2.25
C MET A 111 11.99 -11.44 -2.54
N VAL A 112 11.96 -10.62 -1.49
CA VAL A 112 11.83 -9.17 -1.63
C VAL A 112 13.13 -8.61 -2.21
N ASN A 113 13.03 -7.86 -3.30
CA ASN A 113 14.15 -7.10 -3.83
C ASN A 113 14.23 -5.72 -3.16
N GLN A 114 13.09 -5.02 -3.11
CA GLN A 114 12.99 -3.69 -2.53
C GLN A 114 11.59 -3.46 -1.97
N SER A 115 11.47 -2.48 -1.07
CA SER A 115 10.18 -1.90 -0.70
C SER A 115 10.13 -0.46 -1.20
N ILE A 116 8.92 0.06 -1.40
CA ILE A 116 8.68 1.48 -1.69
C ILE A 116 7.50 2.00 -0.86
N VAL A 117 7.43 3.31 -0.66
CA VAL A 117 6.29 3.93 0.03
C VAL A 117 5.12 4.05 -0.94
N HIS A 118 4.03 3.32 -0.67
CA HIS A 118 2.77 3.43 -1.40
C HIS A 118 1.99 4.67 -0.99
N ALA A 119 1.77 4.80 0.33
CA ALA A 119 1.02 5.90 0.92
C ALA A 119 1.59 6.31 2.28
N VAL A 120 1.33 7.56 2.66
CA VAL A 120 1.65 8.10 3.99
C VAL A 120 0.42 8.80 4.52
N GLU A 121 -0.07 8.40 5.71
CA GLU A 121 -1.37 8.86 6.23
C GLU A 121 -2.49 8.70 5.20
N GLU A 122 -2.54 7.52 4.56
CA GLU A 122 -3.53 7.18 3.52
C GLU A 122 -3.46 8.03 2.24
N VAL A 123 -2.53 9.01 2.18
CA VAL A 123 -2.27 9.79 0.97
C VAL A 123 -1.24 9.07 0.12
N LYS A 124 -1.67 8.59 -1.06
CA LYS A 124 -0.80 7.96 -2.06
C LYS A 124 0.38 8.88 -2.43
N ARG A 125 1.56 8.28 -2.56
CA ARG A 125 2.78 8.99 -3.00
C ARG A 125 2.91 9.02 -4.52
N PRO A 126 3.62 9.99 -5.10
CA PRO A 126 4.13 9.87 -6.46
C PRO A 126 5.05 8.64 -6.59
N TYR A 127 5.08 8.01 -7.78
CA TYR A 127 5.99 6.91 -8.14
C TYR A 127 5.75 5.56 -7.41
N GLN A 128 4.59 5.38 -6.81
CA GLN A 128 4.13 4.07 -6.30
C GLN A 128 3.65 3.15 -7.44
N VAL A 129 3.46 1.85 -7.19
CA VAL A 129 3.26 0.82 -8.25
C VAL A 129 1.77 0.63 -8.67
N GLU A 130 0.83 1.10 -7.86
CA GLU A 130 -0.61 0.95 -8.00
C GLU A 130 -1.37 2.25 -8.34
N ASN A 131 -1.72 2.43 -9.61
CA ASN A 131 -2.52 3.57 -10.07
C ASN A 131 -3.81 3.77 -9.25
#